data_AF-A0A075AVB5-F1
#
_entry.id   AF-A0A075AVB5-F1
#
_cell.length_a   1.000
_cell.length_b   1.000
_cell.length_c   1.000
_cell.angle_alpha   90.00
_cell.angle_beta   90.00
_cell.angle_gamma   90.00
#
_symmetry.space_group_name_H-M   'P 1'
#
loop_
_entity.id
_entity.type
_entity.pdbx_description
1 polymer ?
#
loop_
_entity_poly.entity_id
_entity_poly.type
_entity_poly.pdbx_seq_one_letter_code
_entity_poly.pdbx_strand_id
1 'polypeptide(L)'
;MNLGDHVRYLENEVEQLKVEIAHREKRFLRKQQSAKELLNSGMELPEKYQLLKKKYLENDVPFVLDDCTFLNLDNLIKYLQNYQNILLAKQQYEQCKFLATLLEIPFNERLSFDDETDFDKIHSIYSNLFKDFQHQASEIKSLCNSISLMWDTLDIEEAQREPLPIIEADFSKSRLKQLQTTFQDLKEKERAKFEEILHCKVAEFFDLLKYGIEEKERFFCSIEKEEFELVKRKAKFAAERI
;
A
#
# COMPACT_ATOMS: atom_id res chain seq x y z
N MET A 1 -71.69 -19.42 17.17
CA MET A 1 -70.71 -20.54 17.17
C MET A 1 -71.14 -21.55 18.20
N ASN A 2 -71.08 -22.85 17.87
CA ASN A 2 -71.25 -23.90 18.87
C ASN A 2 -69.90 -24.18 19.56
N LEU A 3 -69.91 -24.92 20.68
CA LEU A 3 -68.71 -25.22 21.46
C LEU A 3 -67.61 -25.91 20.61
N GLY A 4 -68.00 -26.74 19.64
CA GLY A 4 -67.08 -27.41 18.72
C GLY A 4 -66.35 -26.44 17.79
N ASP A 5 -67.00 -25.38 17.33
CA ASP A 5 -66.37 -24.33 16.53
C ASP A 5 -65.36 -23.50 17.35
N HIS A 6 -65.61 -23.29 18.65
CA HIS A 6 -64.66 -22.60 19.55
C HIS A 6 -63.42 -23.44 19.82
N VAL A 7 -63.58 -24.74 20.07
CA VAL A 7 -62.42 -25.65 20.29
C VAL A 7 -61.54 -25.69 19.04
N ARG A 8 -62.13 -25.86 17.84
CA ARG A 8 -61.39 -25.87 16.58
C ARG A 8 -60.68 -24.53 16.30
N TYR A 9 -61.31 -23.40 16.66
CA TYR A 9 -60.69 -22.08 16.55
C TYR A 9 -59.46 -21.94 17.46
N LEU A 10 -59.59 -22.32 18.74
CA LEU A 10 -58.48 -22.27 19.70
C LEU A 10 -57.34 -23.24 19.34
N GLU A 11 -57.66 -24.44 18.83
CA GLU A 11 -56.64 -25.39 18.34
C GLU A 11 -55.83 -24.81 17.18
N ASN A 12 -56.51 -24.14 16.23
CA ASN A 12 -55.84 -23.46 15.13
C ASN A 12 -54.99 -22.27 15.60
N GLU A 13 -55.49 -21.48 16.56
CA GLU A 13 -54.76 -20.34 17.14
C GLU A 13 -53.51 -20.81 17.90
N VAL A 14 -53.62 -21.89 18.69
CA VAL A 14 -52.48 -22.51 19.37
C VAL A 14 -51.45 -23.04 18.37
N GLU A 15 -51.89 -23.65 17.26
CA GLU A 15 -50.96 -24.16 16.25
C GLU A 15 -50.23 -23.02 15.52
N GLN A 16 -50.93 -21.91 15.23
CA GLN A 16 -50.30 -20.70 14.69
C GLN A 16 -49.28 -20.10 15.67
N LEU A 17 -49.62 -20.04 16.97
CA LEU A 17 -48.71 -19.54 18.00
C LEU A 17 -47.45 -20.41 18.15
N LYS A 18 -47.58 -21.75 18.05
CA LYS A 18 -46.40 -22.64 18.04
C LYS A 18 -45.45 -22.34 16.88
N VAL A 19 -46.00 -22.12 15.68
CA VAL A 19 -45.20 -21.76 14.50
C VAL A 19 -44.53 -20.41 14.70
N GLU A 20 -45.24 -19.42 15.25
CA GLU A 20 -44.67 -18.11 15.56
C GLU A 20 -43.54 -18.18 16.59
N ILE A 21 -43.73 -18.94 17.67
CA ILE A 21 -42.72 -19.17 18.71
C ILE A 21 -41.48 -19.80 18.08
N ALA A 22 -41.63 -20.86 17.28
CA ALA A 22 -40.50 -21.52 16.61
C ALA A 22 -39.73 -20.55 15.67
N HIS A 23 -40.43 -19.67 14.97
CA HIS A 23 -39.81 -18.63 14.16
C HIS A 23 -39.03 -17.60 15.00
N ARG A 24 -39.61 -17.15 16.12
CA ARG A 24 -38.95 -16.24 17.06
C ARG A 24 -37.71 -16.89 17.69
N GLU A 25 -37.80 -18.15 18.12
CA GLU A 25 -36.66 -18.93 18.64
C GLU A 25 -35.50 -19.00 17.63
N LYS A 26 -35.79 -19.38 16.39
CA LYS A 26 -34.78 -19.47 15.33
C LYS A 26 -34.14 -18.11 15.05
N ARG A 27 -34.91 -17.03 15.05
CA ARG A 27 -34.41 -15.67 14.88
C ARG A 27 -33.51 -15.26 16.04
N PHE A 28 -33.90 -15.59 17.27
CA PHE A 28 -33.13 -15.30 18.47
C PHE A 28 -31.78 -16.01 18.44
N LEU A 29 -31.76 -17.32 18.19
CA LEU A 29 -30.53 -18.13 18.14
C LEU A 29 -29.54 -17.58 17.09
N ARG A 30 -30.03 -17.15 15.93
CA ARG A 30 -29.19 -16.50 14.90
C ARG A 30 -28.55 -15.21 15.42
N LYS A 31 -29.33 -14.33 16.05
CA LYS A 31 -28.81 -13.06 16.60
C LYS A 31 -27.84 -13.29 17.74
N GLN A 32 -28.14 -14.23 18.62
CA GLN A 32 -27.26 -14.64 19.71
C GLN A 32 -25.91 -15.12 19.17
N GLN A 33 -25.92 -15.97 18.14
CA GLN A 33 -24.71 -16.46 17.49
C GLN A 33 -23.90 -15.33 16.85
N SER A 34 -24.53 -14.43 16.08
CA SER A 34 -23.85 -13.28 15.50
C SER A 34 -23.22 -12.37 16.57
N ALA A 35 -23.92 -12.12 17.67
CA ALA A 35 -23.36 -11.35 18.78
C ALA A 35 -22.15 -12.05 19.41
N LYS A 36 -22.18 -13.38 19.60
CA LYS A 36 -21.04 -14.16 20.11
C LYS A 36 -19.83 -14.06 19.20
N GLU A 37 -20.01 -14.20 17.89
CA GLU A 37 -18.94 -14.10 16.89
C GLU A 37 -18.24 -12.74 16.93
N LEU A 38 -19.01 -11.65 17.06
CA LEU A 38 -18.45 -10.30 17.12
C LEU A 38 -17.66 -10.04 18.42
N LEU A 39 -18.05 -10.70 19.52
CA LEU A 39 -17.52 -10.46 20.86
C LEU A 39 -16.14 -11.11 21.10
N ASN A 40 -15.77 -12.12 20.31
CA ASN A 40 -14.46 -12.79 20.39
C ASN A 40 -13.26 -11.88 20.02
N SER A 41 -13.49 -10.60 19.77
CA SER A 41 -12.50 -9.58 19.40
C SER A 41 -11.71 -8.98 20.58
N GLY A 42 -11.90 -9.47 21.82
CA GLY A 42 -11.13 -8.99 22.99
C GLY A 42 -11.57 -7.63 23.54
N MET A 43 -12.79 -7.21 23.22
CA MET A 43 -13.38 -5.91 23.59
C MET A 43 -13.87 -5.87 25.05
N GLU A 44 -13.54 -4.80 25.76
CA GLU A 44 -14.24 -4.43 26.99
C GLU A 44 -15.59 -3.78 26.63
N LEU A 45 -16.67 -4.46 27.00
CA LEU A 45 -18.01 -3.93 26.79
C LEU A 45 -18.36 -2.88 27.84
N PRO A 46 -19.07 -1.80 27.48
CA PRO A 46 -19.71 -0.91 28.45
C PRO A 46 -20.63 -1.70 29.38
N GLU A 47 -20.76 -1.25 30.62
CA GLU A 47 -21.53 -1.94 31.67
C GLU A 47 -22.95 -2.33 31.21
N LYS A 48 -23.64 -1.44 30.48
CA LYS A 48 -24.97 -1.70 29.91
C LYS A 48 -25.02 -2.90 28.96
N TYR A 49 -23.94 -3.16 28.22
CA TYR A 49 -23.82 -4.29 27.29
C TYR A 49 -23.18 -5.53 27.94
N GLN A 50 -22.42 -5.37 29.03
CA GLN A 50 -21.96 -6.50 29.84
C GLN A 50 -23.14 -7.25 30.46
N LEU A 51 -24.17 -6.53 30.92
CA LEU A 51 -25.41 -7.14 31.41
C LEU A 51 -26.13 -7.93 30.31
N LEU A 52 -26.18 -7.40 29.08
CA LEU A 52 -26.78 -8.11 27.94
C LEU A 52 -25.97 -9.33 27.54
N LYS A 53 -24.63 -9.25 27.55
CA LYS A 53 -23.74 -10.39 27.33
C LYS A 53 -24.02 -11.51 28.34
N LYS A 54 -24.04 -11.17 29.64
CA LYS A 54 -24.35 -12.14 30.71
C LYS A 54 -25.73 -12.75 30.54
N LYS A 55 -26.75 -11.93 30.23
CA LYS A 55 -28.15 -12.37 30.15
C LYS A 55 -28.44 -13.22 28.92
N TYR A 56 -27.89 -12.86 27.77
CA TYR A 56 -28.28 -13.48 26.49
C TYR A 56 -27.18 -14.31 25.84
N LEU A 57 -25.91 -14.17 26.22
CA LEU A 57 -24.79 -14.86 25.54
C LEU A 57 -24.07 -15.89 26.41
N GLU A 58 -24.00 -15.69 27.72
CA GLU A 58 -23.20 -16.54 28.63
C GLU A 58 -24.01 -17.55 29.45
N ASN A 59 -25.31 -17.30 29.71
CA ASN A 59 -26.12 -18.17 30.55
C ASN A 59 -27.27 -18.85 29.78
N ASP A 60 -27.54 -20.11 30.11
CA ASP A 60 -28.76 -20.85 29.74
C ASP A 60 -29.94 -20.43 30.64
N VAL A 61 -30.12 -19.13 30.85
CA VAL A 61 -31.24 -18.60 31.65
C VAL A 61 -32.49 -18.55 30.77
N PRO A 62 -33.65 -19.02 31.24
CA PRO A 62 -34.91 -18.86 30.52
C PRO A 62 -35.17 -17.39 30.20
N PHE A 63 -35.43 -17.07 28.94
CA PHE A 63 -35.72 -15.71 28.48
C PHE A 63 -37.06 -15.67 27.73
N VAL A 64 -37.68 -14.50 27.75
CA VAL A 64 -38.94 -14.24 27.05
C VAL A 64 -38.63 -13.82 25.62
N LEU A 65 -39.30 -14.41 24.63
CA LEU A 65 -39.17 -14.06 23.21
C LEU A 65 -40.05 -12.86 22.81
N ASP A 66 -39.89 -11.77 23.56
CA ASP A 66 -40.58 -10.51 23.30
C ASP A 66 -39.77 -9.57 22.40
N ASP A 67 -40.44 -8.55 21.88
CA ASP A 67 -39.83 -7.57 20.97
C ASP A 67 -38.73 -6.76 21.66
N CYS A 68 -38.83 -6.56 22.98
CA CYS A 68 -37.80 -5.93 23.81
C CYS A 68 -36.49 -6.73 23.82
N THR A 69 -36.57 -8.05 23.89
CA THR A 69 -35.39 -8.94 23.84
C THR A 69 -34.71 -8.85 22.49
N PHE A 70 -35.48 -8.84 21.39
CA PHE A 70 -34.92 -8.64 20.05
C PHE A 70 -34.27 -7.26 19.89
N LEU A 71 -34.93 -6.18 20.36
CA LEU A 71 -34.37 -4.83 20.29
C LEU A 71 -33.05 -4.71 21.07
N ASN A 72 -32.96 -5.34 22.24
CA ASN A 72 -31.73 -5.35 23.04
C ASN A 72 -30.59 -6.10 22.33
N LEU A 73 -30.87 -7.24 21.72
CA LEU A 73 -29.88 -7.96 20.91
C LEU A 73 -29.46 -7.16 19.67
N ASP A 74 -30.40 -6.48 19.01
CA ASP A 74 -30.09 -5.64 17.84
C ASP A 74 -29.18 -4.46 18.21
N ASN A 75 -29.46 -3.81 19.33
CA ASN A 75 -28.60 -2.73 19.85
C ASN A 75 -27.22 -3.25 20.24
N LEU A 76 -27.12 -4.44 20.84
CA LEU A 76 -25.84 -5.07 21.17
C LEU A 76 -25.04 -5.40 19.90
N ILE A 77 -25.67 -6.03 18.91
CA ILE A 77 -25.02 -6.36 17.63
C ILE A 77 -24.53 -5.09 16.94
N LYS A 78 -25.37 -4.06 16.86
CA LYS A 78 -25.00 -2.77 16.26
C LYS A 78 -23.79 -2.16 16.98
N TYR A 79 -23.80 -2.17 18.31
CA TYR A 79 -22.65 -1.67 19.09
C TYR A 79 -21.36 -2.45 18.79
N LEU A 80 -21.44 -3.78 18.76
CA LEU A 80 -20.30 -4.65 18.49
C LEU A 80 -19.75 -4.43 17.06
N GLN A 81 -20.63 -4.28 16.07
CA GLN A 81 -20.26 -3.96 14.69
C GLN A 81 -19.55 -2.61 14.59
N ASN A 82 -20.13 -1.56 15.20
CA ASN A 82 -19.52 -0.24 15.20
C ASN A 82 -18.14 -0.26 15.84
N TYR A 83 -17.96 -0.98 16.95
CA TYR A 83 -16.66 -1.10 17.59
C TYR A 83 -15.64 -1.83 16.72
N GLN A 84 -16.02 -2.93 16.04
CA GLN A 84 -15.12 -3.60 15.10
C GLN A 84 -14.69 -2.66 13.96
N ASN A 85 -15.62 -1.87 13.42
CA ASN A 85 -15.29 -0.87 12.41
C ASN A 85 -14.30 0.17 12.95
N ILE A 86 -14.47 0.62 14.20
CA ILE A 86 -13.53 1.54 14.87
C ILE A 86 -12.14 0.90 15.04
N LEU A 87 -12.06 -0.38 15.42
CA LEU A 87 -10.77 -1.07 15.54
C LEU A 87 -10.07 -1.18 14.18
N LEU A 88 -10.81 -1.54 13.13
CA LEU A 88 -10.29 -1.59 11.76
C LEU A 88 -9.84 -0.19 11.30
N ALA A 89 -10.62 0.85 11.62
CA ALA A 89 -10.26 2.24 11.34
C ALA A 89 -8.95 2.63 12.02
N LYS A 90 -8.79 2.32 13.31
CA LYS A 90 -7.56 2.60 14.07
C LYS A 90 -6.35 1.87 13.49
N GLN A 91 -6.53 0.59 13.13
CA GLN A 91 -5.46 -0.18 12.49
C GLN A 91 -5.05 0.43 11.15
N GLN A 92 -6.02 0.76 10.28
CA GLN A 92 -5.74 1.42 9.00
C GLN A 92 -5.11 2.80 9.19
N TYR A 93 -5.50 3.55 10.21
CA TYR A 93 -4.92 4.85 10.52
C TYR A 93 -3.44 4.74 10.93
N GLU A 94 -3.05 3.73 11.71
CA GLU A 94 -1.64 3.47 12.01
C GLU A 94 -0.87 3.03 10.75
N GLN A 95 -1.50 2.26 9.85
CA GLN A 95 -0.90 1.95 8.54
C GLN A 95 -0.70 3.22 7.69
N CYS A 96 -1.66 4.15 7.68
CA CYS A 96 -1.52 5.45 7.02
C CYS A 96 -0.34 6.25 7.56
N LYS A 97 -0.19 6.35 8.88
CA LYS A 97 0.96 7.02 9.51
C LYS A 97 2.28 6.42 9.07
N PHE A 98 2.36 5.08 9.06
CA PHE A 98 3.55 4.36 8.64
C PHE A 98 3.88 4.65 7.17
N LEU A 99 2.91 4.51 6.26
CA LEU A 99 3.09 4.80 4.83
C LEU A 99 3.50 6.26 4.59
N ALA A 100 2.84 7.21 5.27
CA ALA A 100 3.18 8.62 5.16
C ALA A 100 4.62 8.91 5.64
N THR A 101 5.07 8.22 6.70
CA THR A 101 6.46 8.34 7.17
C THR A 101 7.45 7.82 6.12
N LEU A 102 7.18 6.67 5.50
CA LEU A 102 8.02 6.13 4.42
C LEU A 102 8.09 7.04 3.20
N LEU A 103 6.98 7.72 2.90
CA LEU A 103 6.86 8.64 1.77
C LEU A 103 7.34 10.06 2.09
N GLU A 104 7.73 10.36 3.34
CA GLU A 104 8.05 11.71 3.84
C GLU A 104 6.89 12.71 3.64
N ILE A 105 5.64 12.25 3.74
CA ILE A 105 4.42 13.07 3.62
C ILE A 105 3.95 13.49 5.03
N PRO A 106 3.68 14.78 5.28
CA PRO A 106 3.11 15.23 6.54
C PRO A 106 1.72 14.60 6.78
N PHE A 107 1.56 13.92 7.92
CA PHE A 107 0.29 13.28 8.28
C PHE A 107 -0.29 13.94 9.54
N ASN A 108 -1.18 14.92 9.32
CA ASN A 108 -1.75 15.77 10.38
C ASN A 108 -3.25 15.50 10.66
N GLU A 109 -3.80 14.42 10.14
CA GLU A 109 -5.21 14.08 10.32
C GLU A 109 -5.51 13.68 11.76
N ARG A 110 -6.37 14.47 12.43
CA ARG A 110 -6.91 14.16 13.76
C ARG A 110 -8.32 13.58 13.58
N LEU A 111 -8.52 12.37 14.06
CA LEU A 111 -9.81 11.67 13.99
C LEU A 111 -10.25 11.33 15.41
N SER A 112 -11.54 11.49 15.68
CA SER A 112 -12.12 11.14 16.98
C SER A 112 -12.49 9.66 17.06
N PHE A 113 -12.67 8.98 15.91
CA PHE A 113 -13.06 7.57 15.82
C PHE A 113 -14.40 7.26 16.50
N ASP A 114 -15.25 8.26 16.64
CA ASP A 114 -16.53 8.14 17.34
C ASP A 114 -17.68 7.73 16.40
N ASP A 115 -17.51 7.92 15.07
CA ASP A 115 -18.55 7.69 14.06
C ASP A 115 -18.03 6.91 12.82
N GLU A 116 -18.95 6.23 12.12
CA GLU A 116 -18.66 5.43 10.90
C GLU A 116 -18.06 6.27 9.75
N THR A 117 -18.34 7.57 9.71
CA THR A 117 -17.83 8.50 8.68
C THR A 117 -16.30 8.61 8.68
N ASP A 118 -15.65 8.33 9.81
CA ASP A 118 -14.19 8.37 9.90
C ASP A 118 -13.55 7.18 9.16
N PHE A 119 -14.24 6.03 9.07
CA PHE A 119 -13.70 4.83 8.41
C PHE A 119 -13.53 5.04 6.90
N ASP A 120 -14.58 5.51 6.21
CA ASP A 120 -14.51 5.74 4.75
C ASP A 120 -13.44 6.78 4.40
N LYS A 121 -13.30 7.82 5.24
CA LYS A 121 -12.25 8.83 5.11
C LYS A 121 -10.86 8.21 5.26
N ILE A 122 -10.63 7.42 6.32
CA ILE A 122 -9.35 6.72 6.54
C ILE A 122 -9.05 5.79 5.37
N HIS A 123 -10.04 5.03 4.91
CA HIS A 123 -9.87 4.07 3.84
C HIS A 123 -9.49 4.74 2.51
N SER A 124 -10.09 5.89 2.21
CA SER A 124 -9.72 6.72 1.05
C SER A 124 -8.28 7.24 1.16
N ILE A 125 -7.89 7.76 2.32
CA ILE A 125 -6.52 8.23 2.58
C ILE A 125 -5.51 7.09 2.43
N TYR A 126 -5.79 5.94 3.06
CA TYR A 126 -4.98 4.73 2.95
C TYR A 126 -4.78 4.32 1.49
N SER A 127 -5.87 4.28 0.71
CA SER A 127 -5.84 3.88 -0.69
C SER A 127 -4.96 4.80 -1.54
N ASN A 128 -4.96 6.11 -1.27
CA ASN A 128 -4.10 7.06 -1.97
C ASN A 128 -2.63 6.89 -1.57
N LEU A 129 -2.34 6.85 -0.27
CA LEU A 129 -0.97 6.63 0.23
C LEU A 129 -0.38 5.30 -0.25
N PHE A 130 -1.20 4.25 -0.31
CA PHE A 130 -0.77 2.95 -0.78
C PHE A 130 -0.44 2.95 -2.27
N LYS A 131 -1.19 3.67 -3.11
CA LYS A 131 -0.85 3.86 -4.53
C LYS A 131 0.48 4.60 -4.70
N ASP A 132 0.70 5.66 -3.93
CA ASP A 132 1.96 6.42 -3.96
C ASP A 132 3.15 5.54 -3.53
N PHE A 133 2.95 4.73 -2.48
CA PHE A 133 3.92 3.73 -2.05
C PHE A 133 4.23 2.69 -3.14
N GLN A 134 3.21 2.17 -3.82
CA GLN A 134 3.40 1.22 -4.93
C GLN A 134 4.21 1.84 -6.08
N HIS A 135 3.91 3.09 -6.44
CA HIS A 135 4.66 3.82 -7.46
C HIS A 135 6.13 3.97 -7.05
N GLN A 136 6.41 4.43 -5.83
CA GLN A 136 7.77 4.57 -5.31
C GLN A 136 8.52 3.22 -5.28
N ALA A 137 7.87 2.14 -4.85
CA ALA A 137 8.47 0.81 -4.85
C ALA A 137 8.83 0.33 -6.27
N SER A 138 7.98 0.63 -7.26
CA SER A 138 8.26 0.32 -8.67
C SER A 138 9.44 1.15 -9.20
N GLU A 139 9.51 2.43 -8.86
CA GLU A 139 10.60 3.32 -9.27
C GLU A 139 11.94 2.85 -8.68
N ILE A 140 11.97 2.51 -7.38
CA ILE A 140 13.15 1.95 -6.71
C ILE A 140 13.62 0.68 -7.42
N LYS A 141 12.71 -0.26 -7.72
CA LYS A 141 13.05 -1.51 -8.44
C LYS A 141 13.65 -1.23 -9.82
N SER A 142 13.07 -0.29 -10.56
CA SER A 142 13.57 0.12 -11.88
C SER A 142 14.98 0.73 -11.80
N LEU A 143 15.21 1.60 -10.81
CA LEU A 143 16.53 2.21 -10.57
C LEU A 143 17.56 1.16 -10.19
N CYS A 144 17.24 0.22 -9.30
CA CYS A 144 18.16 -0.87 -8.94
C CYS A 144 18.60 -1.68 -10.17
N ASN A 145 17.65 -2.04 -11.04
CA ASN A 145 17.97 -2.75 -12.28
C ASN A 145 18.87 -1.91 -13.20
N SER A 146 18.59 -0.61 -13.31
CA SER A 146 19.36 0.30 -14.17
C SER A 146 20.77 0.55 -13.63
N ILE A 147 20.93 0.66 -12.31
CA ILE A 147 22.22 0.77 -11.62
C ILE A 147 23.04 -0.50 -11.83
N SER A 148 22.43 -1.68 -11.67
CA SER A 148 23.11 -2.96 -11.90
C SER A 148 23.64 -3.06 -13.32
N LEU A 149 22.83 -2.70 -14.32
CA LEU A 149 23.23 -2.68 -15.73
C LEU A 149 24.42 -1.73 -16.00
N MET A 150 24.43 -0.57 -15.35
CA MET A 150 25.55 0.38 -15.51
C MET A 150 26.81 -0.09 -14.81
N TRP A 151 26.72 -0.75 -13.65
CA TRP A 151 27.90 -1.36 -13.02
C TRP A 151 28.55 -2.40 -13.93
N ASP A 152 27.73 -3.20 -14.62
CA ASP A 152 28.23 -4.19 -15.57
C ASP A 152 28.82 -3.52 -16.82
N THR A 153 28.17 -2.48 -17.37
CA THR A 153 28.69 -1.71 -18.52
C THR A 153 30.01 -1.01 -18.23
N LEU A 154 30.20 -0.54 -17.00
CA LEU A 154 31.41 0.18 -16.59
C LEU A 154 32.54 -0.73 -16.11
N ASP A 155 32.31 -2.04 -16.03
CA ASP A 155 33.21 -3.03 -15.43
C ASP A 155 33.57 -2.70 -13.97
N ILE A 156 32.59 -2.22 -13.19
CA ILE A 156 32.80 -1.89 -11.77
C ILE A 156 32.81 -3.18 -10.95
N GLU A 157 33.93 -3.42 -10.25
CA GLU A 157 34.10 -4.56 -9.37
C GLU A 157 33.05 -4.62 -8.26
N GLU A 158 32.64 -5.84 -7.89
CA GLU A 158 31.58 -6.07 -6.90
C GLU A 158 31.89 -5.45 -5.54
N ALA A 159 33.17 -5.38 -5.15
CA ALA A 159 33.61 -4.74 -3.91
C ALA A 159 33.40 -3.22 -3.87
N GLN A 160 33.23 -2.58 -5.03
CA GLN A 160 32.98 -1.14 -5.15
C GLN A 160 31.48 -0.81 -5.34
N ARG A 161 30.64 -1.83 -5.51
CA ARG A 161 29.19 -1.67 -5.71
C ARG A 161 28.54 -1.35 -4.36
N GLU A 162 27.72 -0.31 -4.33
CA GLU A 162 26.88 -0.04 -3.16
C GLU A 162 25.86 -1.18 -2.99
N PRO A 163 25.51 -1.56 -1.76
CA PRO A 163 24.49 -2.58 -1.56
C PRO A 163 23.15 -2.08 -2.09
N LEU A 164 22.61 -2.71 -3.13
CA LEU A 164 21.24 -2.48 -3.58
C LEU A 164 20.26 -3.02 -2.54
N PRO A 165 19.09 -2.38 -2.36
CA PRO A 165 18.09 -2.91 -1.45
C PRO A 165 17.71 -4.32 -1.88
N ILE A 166 17.79 -5.27 -0.93
CA ILE A 166 17.12 -6.56 -1.06
C ILE A 166 15.64 -6.22 -1.29
N ILE A 167 15.01 -6.94 -2.23
CA ILE A 167 13.70 -6.67 -2.87
C ILE A 167 12.53 -6.42 -1.88
N GLU A 168 12.74 -6.50 -0.56
CA GLU A 168 11.73 -6.41 0.49
C GLU A 168 12.06 -5.46 1.64
N ALA A 169 13.22 -4.79 1.69
CA ALA A 169 13.70 -4.19 2.94
C ALA A 169 13.49 -2.68 3.10
N ASP A 170 13.63 -1.87 2.04
CA ASP A 170 13.59 -0.40 2.19
C ASP A 170 13.07 0.29 0.91
N PHE A 171 11.81 0.73 0.99
CA PHE A 171 11.15 1.54 -0.01
C PHE A 171 10.90 2.97 0.48
N SER A 172 11.75 3.51 1.36
CA SER A 172 11.63 4.88 1.85
C SER A 172 11.97 5.93 0.78
N LYS A 173 11.47 7.15 0.95
CA LYS A 173 11.75 8.28 0.05
C LYS A 173 13.23 8.67 0.09
N SER A 174 13.83 8.62 1.27
CA SER A 174 15.27 8.81 1.46
C SER A 174 16.08 7.81 0.62
N ARG A 175 15.67 6.54 0.61
CA ARG A 175 16.34 5.51 -0.21
C ARG A 175 16.20 5.77 -1.71
N LEU A 176 15.02 6.19 -2.17
CA LEU A 176 14.82 6.59 -3.56
C LEU A 176 15.80 7.71 -3.95
N LYS A 177 15.94 8.75 -3.11
CA LYS A 177 16.88 9.86 -3.35
C LYS A 177 18.32 9.36 -3.46
N GLN A 178 18.75 8.48 -2.54
CA GLN A 178 20.09 7.89 -2.59
C GLN A 178 20.35 7.17 -3.92
N LEU A 179 19.44 6.28 -4.33
CA LEU A 179 19.58 5.53 -5.58
C LEU A 179 19.58 6.44 -6.81
N GLN A 180 18.77 7.51 -6.81
CA GLN A 180 18.79 8.51 -7.88
C GLN A 180 20.15 9.22 -7.97
N THR A 181 20.76 9.57 -6.84
CA THR A 181 22.12 10.13 -6.80
C THR A 181 23.16 9.14 -7.32
N THR A 182 23.17 7.90 -6.80
CA THR A 182 24.11 6.86 -7.27
C THR A 182 23.96 6.62 -8.77
N PHE A 183 22.74 6.58 -9.29
CA PHE A 183 22.47 6.43 -10.72
C PHE A 183 23.00 7.61 -11.54
N GLN A 184 22.86 8.84 -11.05
CA GLN A 184 23.37 10.03 -11.72
C GLN A 184 24.90 10.04 -11.76
N ASP A 185 25.56 9.70 -10.65
CA ASP A 185 27.03 9.64 -10.57
C ASP A 185 27.60 8.59 -11.54
N LEU A 186 26.93 7.45 -11.69
CA LEU A 186 27.32 6.42 -12.64
C LEU A 186 27.18 6.87 -14.10
N LYS A 187 26.13 7.62 -14.44
CA LYS A 187 25.98 8.23 -15.78
C LYS A 187 27.10 9.20 -16.09
N GLU A 188 27.54 9.98 -15.11
CA GLU A 188 28.64 10.91 -15.28
C GLU A 188 29.98 10.17 -15.49
N LYS A 189 30.21 9.08 -14.75
CA LYS A 189 31.37 8.19 -14.98
C LYS A 189 31.34 7.54 -16.36
N GLU A 190 30.18 7.06 -16.81
CA GLU A 190 30.03 6.50 -18.16
C GLU A 190 30.35 7.53 -19.23
N ARG A 191 29.83 8.74 -19.08
CA ARG A 191 30.11 9.85 -19.99
C ARG A 191 31.60 10.17 -20.02
N ALA A 192 32.26 10.27 -18.87
CA ALA A 192 33.70 10.56 -18.79
C ALA A 192 34.54 9.45 -19.47
N LYS A 193 34.22 8.17 -19.22
CA LYS A 193 34.88 7.03 -19.88
C LYS A 193 34.70 7.06 -21.40
N PHE A 194 33.49 7.41 -21.87
CA PHE A 194 33.23 7.56 -23.30
C PHE A 194 34.00 8.74 -23.92
N GLU A 195 34.04 9.89 -23.24
CA GLU A 195 34.81 11.07 -23.67
C GLU A 195 36.30 10.72 -23.78
N GLU A 196 36.87 10.04 -22.79
CA GLU A 196 38.26 9.58 -22.82
C GLU A 196 38.56 8.65 -24.01
N ILE A 197 37.72 7.63 -24.23
CA ILE A 197 37.87 6.70 -25.37
C ILE A 197 37.77 7.47 -26.70
N LEU A 198 36.85 8.43 -26.82
CA LEU A 198 36.69 9.25 -28.01
C LEU A 198 37.94 10.11 -28.25
N HIS A 199 38.47 10.77 -27.22
CA HIS A 199 39.70 11.55 -27.28
C HIS A 199 40.89 10.69 -27.76
N CYS A 200 41.06 9.49 -27.20
CA CYS A 200 42.12 8.56 -27.64
C CYS A 200 41.97 8.16 -29.11
N LYS A 201 40.78 7.73 -29.53
CA LYS A 201 40.55 7.32 -30.93
C LYS A 201 40.74 8.47 -31.92
N VAL A 202 40.27 9.66 -31.58
CA VAL A 202 40.47 10.84 -32.43
C VAL A 202 41.96 11.16 -32.54
N ALA A 203 42.72 11.10 -31.43
CA ALA A 203 44.17 11.29 -31.45
C ALA A 203 44.87 10.28 -32.36
N GLU A 204 44.53 8.99 -32.26
CA GLU A 204 45.04 7.93 -33.15
C GLU A 204 44.75 8.23 -34.63
N PHE A 205 43.56 8.73 -34.97
CA PHE A 205 43.23 9.15 -36.33
C PHE A 205 44.10 10.31 -36.82
N PHE A 206 44.32 11.33 -36.00
CA PHE A 206 45.20 12.45 -36.37
C PHE A 206 46.67 11.99 -36.53
N ASP A 207 47.13 11.03 -35.72
CA ASP A 207 48.44 10.39 -35.89
C ASP A 207 48.56 9.65 -37.23
N LEU A 208 47.55 8.86 -37.61
CA LEU A 208 47.50 8.15 -38.88
C LEU A 208 47.54 9.09 -40.10
N LEU A 209 46.88 10.25 -39.98
CA LEU A 209 46.84 11.28 -41.01
C LEU A 209 48.08 12.19 -41.04
N LYS A 210 49.04 12.00 -40.11
CA LYS A 210 50.27 12.80 -39.98
C LYS A 210 50.05 14.32 -39.81
N TYR A 211 48.95 14.71 -39.15
CA TYR A 211 48.69 16.11 -38.82
C TYR A 211 49.74 16.64 -37.83
N GLY A 212 50.10 17.91 -37.97
CA GLY A 212 51.06 18.58 -37.08
C GLY A 212 50.51 18.77 -35.66
N ILE A 213 51.41 18.87 -34.67
CA ILE A 213 51.05 19.03 -33.25
C ILE A 213 50.14 20.25 -33.04
N GLU A 214 50.39 21.37 -33.74
CA GLU A 214 49.59 22.60 -33.66
C GLU A 214 48.15 22.43 -34.17
N GLU A 215 47.91 21.56 -35.16
CA GLU A 215 46.57 21.30 -35.71
C GLU A 215 45.76 20.40 -34.78
N LYS A 216 46.43 19.44 -34.11
CA LYS A 216 45.82 18.62 -33.06
C LYS A 216 45.43 19.46 -31.85
N GLU A 217 46.32 20.32 -31.37
CA GLU A 217 46.05 21.19 -30.21
C GLU A 217 44.91 22.18 -30.49
N ARG A 218 44.81 22.74 -31.70
CA ARG A 218 43.66 23.59 -32.08
C ARG A 218 42.34 22.83 -32.05
N PHE A 219 42.30 21.59 -32.53
CA PHE A 219 41.07 20.80 -32.57
C PHE A 219 40.61 20.40 -31.17
N PHE A 220 41.51 19.99 -30.27
CA PHE A 220 41.12 19.58 -28.92
C PHE A 220 40.80 20.76 -27.99
N CYS A 221 41.38 21.94 -28.21
CA CYS A 221 41.10 23.14 -27.42
C CYS A 221 39.80 23.88 -27.81
N SER A 222 39.19 23.60 -28.97
CA SER A 222 37.98 24.32 -29.42
C SER A 222 36.66 23.67 -29.02
N ILE A 223 36.67 22.41 -28.56
CA ILE A 223 35.43 21.65 -28.34
C ILE A 223 34.70 22.16 -27.08
N GLU A 224 33.91 23.21 -27.24
CA GLU A 224 32.79 23.49 -26.34
C GLU A 224 31.66 22.47 -26.57
N LYS A 225 30.78 22.29 -25.58
CA LYS A 225 29.75 21.22 -25.51
C LYS A 225 28.89 21.05 -26.79
N GLU A 226 28.69 22.07 -27.60
CA GLU A 226 27.91 21.99 -28.85
C GLU A 226 28.72 21.41 -30.04
N GLU A 227 30.04 21.56 -30.04
CA GLU A 227 30.91 20.96 -31.06
C GLU A 227 31.05 19.44 -30.88
N PHE A 228 30.80 18.93 -29.67
CA PHE A 228 30.88 17.50 -29.35
C PHE A 228 29.87 16.64 -30.13
N GLU A 229 28.61 17.10 -30.26
CA GLU A 229 27.59 16.43 -31.10
C GLU A 229 27.94 16.52 -32.59
N LEU A 230 28.58 17.60 -33.02
CA LEU A 230 29.05 17.77 -34.39
C LEU A 230 30.20 16.80 -34.70
N VAL A 231 31.14 16.61 -33.78
CA VAL A 231 32.25 15.65 -33.89
C VAL A 231 31.71 14.21 -33.90
N LYS A 232 30.72 13.89 -33.05
CA LYS A 232 30.06 12.57 -33.02
C LYS A 232 29.38 12.25 -34.36
N ARG A 233 28.69 13.21 -34.97
CA ARG A 233 28.09 13.07 -36.31
C ARG A 233 29.13 12.91 -37.41
N LYS A 234 30.22 13.71 -37.37
CA LYS A 234 31.29 13.64 -38.38
C LYS A 234 32.09 12.34 -38.28
N ALA A 235 32.39 11.85 -37.09
CA ALA A 235 33.05 10.57 -36.87
C ALA A 235 32.19 9.39 -37.36
N LYS A 236 30.88 9.42 -37.08
CA LYS A 236 29.94 8.43 -37.62
C LYS A 236 29.90 8.43 -39.14
N PHE A 237 29.86 9.61 -39.76
CA PHE A 237 29.88 9.76 -41.22
C PHE A 237 31.19 9.30 -41.87
N ALA A 238 32.33 9.46 -41.18
CA ALA A 238 33.63 8.98 -41.65
C ALA A 238 33.75 7.45 -41.56
N ALA A 239 33.23 6.83 -40.49
CA ALA A 239 33.23 5.38 -40.31
C ALA A 239 32.32 4.65 -41.32
N GLU A 240 31.23 5.29 -41.78
CA GLU A 240 30.32 4.75 -42.80
C GLU A 240 30.89 4.80 -44.24
N ARG A 241 32.08 5.41 -44.43
CA ARG A 241 32.73 5.58 -45.75
C ARG A 241 34.03 4.79 -45.93
N ILE A 242 34.44 4.03 -44.93
CA ILE A 242 35.52 3.03 -45.00
C ILE A 242 34.87 1.66 -45.24
#